data_AF-A0AAD4U6Z2-F1
#
_entry.id   AF-A0AAD4U6Z2-F1
#
_cell.length_a   1.000
_cell.length_b   1.000
_cell.length_c   1.000
_cell.angle_alpha   90.00
_cell.angle_beta   90.00
_cell.angle_gamma   90.00
#
_symmetry.space_group_name_H-M   'P 1'
#
loop_
_entity.id
_entity.type
_entity.pdbx_description
1 polymer ?
#
loop_
_entity_poly.entity_id
_entity_poly.type
_entity_poly.pdbx_seq_one_letter_code
_entity_poly.pdbx_strand_id
1 'polypeptide(L)'
;MSFFSSWIKAVFIIFFAFLLCSEAFLRYKIKMHKTNCMSFILSSYVCTGEHEPVCATNGQTYRNICILCSEKIKAHFFKDWKVITHERSPQKKPPCKIYYPLDPLYDADCPEVTAYVCGTNGLTYKNECFLCVDQWEFGPHIKFVKYGKCD
;
A
#
# COMPACT_ATOMS: atom_id res chain seq x y z
N MET A 1 34.39 -11.01 35.61
CA MET A 1 33.41 -9.94 35.32
C MET A 1 32.88 -10.12 33.89
N SER A 2 31.85 -10.96 33.69
CA SER A 2 31.36 -11.27 32.33
C SER A 2 29.83 -11.45 32.23
N PHE A 3 29.08 -11.18 33.29
CA PHE A 3 27.62 -11.34 33.29
C PHE A 3 26.84 -10.09 32.86
N PHE A 4 27.43 -8.89 32.93
CA PHE A 4 26.76 -7.65 32.53
C PHE A 4 26.74 -7.43 31.00
N SER A 5 27.61 -8.11 30.25
CA SER A 5 27.75 -7.89 28.80
C SER A 5 26.60 -8.49 27.98
N SER A 6 26.07 -9.64 28.38
CA SER A 6 25.04 -10.35 27.60
C SER A 6 23.65 -9.74 27.75
N TRP A 7 23.29 -9.24 28.93
CA TRP A 7 21.97 -8.62 29.14
C TRP A 7 21.84 -7.28 28.41
N ILE A 8 22.92 -6.48 28.42
CA ILE A 8 23.00 -5.23 27.67
C ILE A 8 22.83 -5.50 26.16
N LYS A 9 23.49 -6.53 25.61
CA LYS A 9 23.31 -6.93 24.20
C LYS A 9 21.87 -7.36 23.89
N ALA A 10 21.21 -8.10 24.79
CA ALA A 10 19.81 -8.49 24.60
C ALA A 10 18.86 -7.29 24.61
N VAL A 11 19.08 -6.32 25.50
CA VAL A 11 18.29 -5.07 25.54
C VAL A 11 18.45 -4.28 24.24
N PHE A 12 19.67 -4.17 23.71
CA PHE A 12 19.90 -3.52 22.41
C PHE A 12 19.20 -4.25 21.26
N ILE A 13 19.28 -5.58 21.19
CA ILE A 13 18.61 -6.37 20.15
C ILE A 13 17.10 -6.18 20.21
N ILE A 14 16.51 -6.21 21.40
CA ILE A 14 15.08 -5.99 21.60
C ILE A 14 14.69 -4.58 21.17
N PHE A 15 15.45 -3.56 21.57
CA PHE A 15 15.22 -2.17 21.17
C PHE A 15 15.30 -1.98 19.64
N PHE A 16 16.33 -2.53 18.99
CA PHE A 16 16.45 -2.50 17.53
C PHE A 16 15.31 -3.25 16.83
N ALA A 17 14.87 -4.39 17.36
CA ALA A 17 13.73 -5.13 16.84
C ALA A 17 12.43 -4.32 16.96
N PHE A 18 12.21 -3.64 18.09
CA PHE A 18 11.07 -2.73 18.27
C PHE A 18 11.12 -1.55 17.29
N LEU A 19 12.28 -0.93 17.09
CA LEU A 19 12.46 0.17 16.12
C LEU A 19 12.15 -0.28 14.69
N LEU A 20 12.71 -1.41 14.25
CA LEU A 20 12.46 -1.98 12.93
C LEU A 20 10.98 -2.38 12.75
N CYS A 21 10.36 -2.92 13.79
CA CYS A 21 8.93 -3.28 13.78
C CYS A 21 8.04 -2.03 13.68
N SER A 22 8.41 -0.94 14.37
CA SER A 22 7.66 0.32 14.35
C SER A 22 7.74 1.03 12.99
N GLU A 23 8.90 1.02 12.33
CA GLU A 23 9.04 1.54 10.96
C GLU A 23 8.25 0.72 9.94
N ALA A 24 8.23 -0.61 10.10
CA ALA A 24 7.42 -1.49 9.25
C ALA A 24 5.92 -1.22 9.46
N PHE A 25 5.47 -1.03 10.71
CA PHE A 25 4.09 -0.74 11.05
C PHE A 25 3.63 0.64 10.54
N LEU A 26 4.49 1.66 10.60
CA LEU A 26 4.19 3.00 10.06
C LEU A 26 4.03 3.02 8.53
N ARG A 27 4.72 2.12 7.80
CA ARG A 27 4.56 1.98 6.34
C ARG A 27 3.27 1.26 5.95
N TYR A 28 2.67 0.51 6.87
CA TYR A 28 1.55 -0.37 6.62
C TYR A 28 0.27 0.22 7.20
N LYS A 29 -0.44 0.99 6.38
CA LYS A 29 -1.69 1.60 6.82
C LYS A 29 -2.80 0.56 6.78
N ILE A 30 -3.41 0.35 7.93
CA ILE A 30 -4.65 -0.41 8.03
C ILE A 30 -5.74 0.38 7.29
N LYS A 31 -6.27 -0.21 6.22
CA LYS A 31 -7.37 0.36 5.46
C LYS A 31 -8.60 -0.51 5.64
N MET A 32 -9.72 0.13 5.94
CA MET A 32 -11.00 -0.54 6.11
C MET A 32 -11.81 -0.36 4.84
N HIS A 33 -12.06 -1.44 4.12
CA HIS A 33 -12.88 -1.41 2.91
C HIS A 33 -14.32 -1.84 3.23
N LYS A 34 -15.30 -1.05 2.76
CA LYS A 34 -16.72 -1.43 2.86
C LYS A 34 -16.97 -2.56 1.86
N THR A 35 -17.19 -3.76 2.37
CA THR A 35 -17.54 -4.91 1.51
C THR A 35 -18.97 -4.77 1.02
N ASN A 36 -19.16 -4.84 -0.30
CA ASN A 36 -20.47 -4.91 -0.91
C ASN A 36 -20.98 -6.35 -0.87
N CYS A 37 -21.75 -6.69 0.16
CA CYS A 37 -22.34 -8.02 0.30
C CYS A 37 -23.62 -8.22 -0.52
N MET A 38 -24.06 -7.21 -1.29
CA MET A 38 -25.31 -7.28 -2.06
C MET A 38 -25.29 -8.40 -3.12
N SER A 39 -24.13 -8.71 -3.70
CA SER A 39 -23.98 -9.81 -4.66
C SER A 39 -24.27 -11.18 -4.05
N PHE A 40 -24.07 -11.36 -2.74
CA PHE A 40 -24.24 -12.63 -2.05
C PHE A 40 -25.66 -12.84 -1.50
N ILE A 41 -26.50 -11.81 -1.52
CA ILE A 41 -27.93 -11.89 -1.17
C ILE A 41 -28.69 -12.74 -2.20
N LEU A 42 -28.31 -12.66 -3.48
CA LEU A 42 -28.95 -13.40 -4.57
C LEU A 42 -28.60 -14.90 -4.61
N SER A 43 -27.51 -15.31 -3.95
CA SER A 43 -26.94 -16.67 -4.04
C SER A 43 -27.36 -17.60 -2.88
N SER A 44 -28.39 -17.24 -2.12
CA SER A 44 -28.90 -18.05 -0.99
C SER A 44 -27.82 -18.49 0.02
N TYR A 45 -26.78 -17.69 0.23
CA TYR A 45 -25.67 -17.95 1.17
C TYR A 45 -24.80 -19.18 0.87
N VAL A 46 -24.89 -19.76 -0.33
CA VAL A 46 -24.03 -20.88 -0.72
C VAL A 46 -22.65 -20.34 -1.10
N CYS A 47 -21.65 -20.61 -0.27
CA CYS A 47 -20.26 -20.23 -0.53
C CYS A 47 -19.50 -21.38 -1.18
N THR A 48 -18.70 -21.07 -2.19
CA THR A 48 -17.74 -22.01 -2.79
C THR A 48 -16.60 -22.31 -1.80
N GLY A 49 -15.90 -23.44 -2.01
CA GLY A 49 -14.79 -23.88 -1.18
C GLY A 49 -13.47 -23.12 -1.39
N GLU A 50 -13.51 -21.92 -1.96
CA GLU A 50 -12.33 -21.08 -2.18
C GLU A 50 -11.73 -20.62 -0.85
N HIS A 51 -10.40 -20.61 -0.77
CA HIS A 51 -9.64 -20.27 0.43
C HIS A 51 -8.85 -18.98 0.20
N GLU A 52 -9.55 -17.85 0.31
CA GLU A 52 -8.99 -16.50 0.21
C GLU A 52 -9.28 -15.73 1.50
N PRO A 53 -8.48 -15.93 2.57
CA PRO A 53 -8.84 -15.46 3.90
C PRO A 53 -8.89 -13.93 3.98
N VAL A 54 -9.91 -13.41 4.66
CA VAL A 54 -10.11 -11.97 4.89
C VAL A 54 -10.22 -11.67 6.38
N CYS A 55 -9.55 -10.62 6.83
CA CYS A 55 -9.67 -10.12 8.20
C CYS A 55 -10.77 -9.05 8.27
N ALA A 56 -11.57 -9.03 9.33
CA ALA A 56 -12.64 -8.07 9.52
C ALA A 56 -12.47 -7.22 10.78
N THR A 57 -13.14 -6.06 10.81
CA THR A 57 -13.09 -5.12 11.94
C THR A 57 -13.69 -5.64 13.24
N ASN A 58 -14.36 -6.79 13.22
CA ASN A 58 -14.79 -7.50 14.42
C ASN A 58 -13.70 -8.39 15.03
N GLY A 59 -12.47 -8.35 14.50
CA GLY A 59 -11.34 -9.14 14.97
C GLY A 59 -11.34 -10.59 14.50
N GLN A 60 -12.29 -10.99 13.64
CA GLN A 60 -12.37 -12.35 13.12
C GLN A 60 -11.75 -12.44 11.72
N THR A 61 -11.13 -13.58 11.44
CA THR A 61 -10.68 -13.94 10.10
C THR A 61 -11.68 -14.93 9.49
N TYR A 62 -12.14 -14.63 8.29
CA TYR A 62 -13.07 -15.46 7.54
C TYR A 62 -12.33 -16.17 6.42
N ARG A 63 -12.70 -17.43 6.15
CA ARG A 63 -12.05 -18.27 5.12
C ARG A 63 -12.10 -17.66 3.72
N ASN A 64 -13.16 -16.93 3.43
CA ASN A 64 -13.32 -16.12 2.23
C ASN A 64 -14.35 -15.00 2.45
N ILE A 65 -14.44 -14.11 1.47
CA ILE A 65 -15.36 -12.96 1.51
C ILE A 65 -16.84 -13.39 1.57
N CYS A 66 -17.19 -14.53 0.99
CA CYS A 66 -18.55 -15.05 1.02
C CYS A 66 -18.97 -15.45 2.44
N ILE A 67 -18.11 -16.16 3.19
CA ILE A 67 -18.39 -16.53 4.60
C ILE A 67 -18.52 -15.28 5.47
N LEU A 68 -17.67 -14.26 5.26
CA LEU A 68 -17.84 -12.97 5.94
C LEU A 68 -19.21 -12.36 5.65
N CYS A 69 -19.61 -12.30 4.38
CA CYS A 69 -20.88 -11.73 3.97
C CYS A 69 -22.09 -12.51 4.48
N SER A 70 -22.04 -13.85 4.49
CA SER A 70 -23.14 -14.67 5.00
C SER A 70 -23.35 -14.46 6.50
N GLU A 71 -22.27 -14.41 7.30
CA GLU A 71 -22.33 -14.10 8.73
C GLU A 71 -22.81 -12.67 8.99
N LYS A 72 -22.36 -11.70 8.18
CA LYS A 72 -22.80 -10.30 8.27
C LYS A 72 -24.31 -10.15 8.03
N ILE A 73 -24.87 -10.88 7.08
CA ILE A 73 -26.30 -10.83 6.76
C ILE A 73 -27.13 -11.56 7.83
N LYS A 74 -26.68 -12.73 8.31
CA LYS A 74 -27.33 -13.48 9.41
C LYS A 74 -27.39 -12.68 10.71
N ALA A 75 -26.38 -11.86 10.99
CA ALA A 75 -26.29 -11.06 12.21
C ALA A 75 -27.31 -9.91 12.31
N HIS A 76 -28.25 -9.80 11.36
CA HIS A 76 -29.11 -8.65 11.10
C HIS A 76 -28.32 -7.36 10.80
N PHE A 77 -28.90 -6.48 9.98
CA PHE A 77 -28.25 -5.36 9.28
C PHE A 77 -27.56 -4.27 10.15
N PHE A 78 -27.45 -4.46 11.47
CA PHE A 78 -26.91 -3.49 12.43
C PHE A 78 -25.39 -3.57 12.65
N LYS A 79 -24.65 -4.48 12.01
CA LYS A 79 -23.18 -4.60 12.17
C LYS A 79 -22.41 -4.17 10.92
N ASP A 80 -21.72 -3.03 11.03
CA ASP A 80 -20.86 -2.46 9.99
C ASP A 80 -19.44 -3.05 10.00
N TRP A 81 -19.33 -4.39 9.88
CA TRP A 81 -18.03 -5.01 9.71
C TRP A 81 -17.45 -4.68 8.34
N LYS A 82 -16.19 -4.24 8.33
CA LYS A 82 -15.40 -3.90 7.15
C LYS A 82 -14.26 -4.89 7.03
N VAL A 83 -13.82 -5.16 5.80
CA VAL A 83 -12.59 -5.93 5.59
C VAL A 83 -11.40 -5.03 5.92
N ILE A 84 -10.53 -5.54 6.77
CA ILE A 84 -9.22 -4.99 7.05
C ILE A 84 -8.34 -5.46 5.90
N THR A 85 -8.00 -4.54 5.01
CA THR A 85 -6.90 -4.75 4.10
C THR A 85 -5.69 -4.07 4.65
N HIS A 86 -4.57 -4.70 4.40
CA HIS A 86 -3.33 -4.04 4.65
C HIS A 86 -2.70 -3.68 3.32
N GLU A 87 -2.61 -2.38 3.09
CA GLU A 87 -2.07 -1.83 1.86
C GLU A 87 -0.83 -1.03 2.25
N ARG A 88 0.17 -0.97 1.36
CA ARG A 88 1.16 0.10 1.49
C ARG A 88 0.39 1.40 1.49
N SER A 89 0.69 2.28 2.44
CA SER A 89 0.15 3.65 2.43
C SER A 89 0.25 4.21 1.01
N PRO A 90 -0.81 4.83 0.46
CA PRO A 90 -0.72 5.49 -0.83
C PRO A 90 0.48 6.42 -0.81
N GLN A 91 1.45 6.14 -1.68
CA GLN A 91 2.65 6.94 -1.77
C GLN A 91 2.26 8.33 -2.26
N LYS A 92 2.77 9.37 -1.59
CA LYS A 92 2.56 10.74 -2.06
C LYS A 92 3.15 10.84 -3.46
N LYS A 93 2.31 11.21 -4.43
CA LYS A 93 2.74 11.38 -5.82
C LYS A 93 3.81 12.47 -5.89
N PRO A 94 4.76 12.35 -6.84
CA PRO A 94 5.74 13.40 -7.07
C PRO A 94 5.04 14.71 -7.45
N PRO A 95 5.55 15.87 -7.00
CA PRO A 95 4.94 17.18 -7.23
C PRO A 95 5.19 17.68 -8.66
N CYS A 96 4.81 16.92 -9.70
CA CYS A 96 5.26 17.13 -11.08
C CYS A 96 5.16 18.54 -11.64
N LYS A 97 4.19 19.35 -11.19
CA LYS A 97 4.06 20.76 -11.60
C LYS A 97 5.33 21.58 -11.37
N ILE A 98 6.18 21.23 -10.41
CA ILE A 98 7.44 21.95 -10.14
C ILE A 98 8.56 21.60 -11.11
N TYR A 99 8.47 20.45 -11.78
CA TYR A 99 9.49 19.96 -12.72
C TYR A 99 9.17 20.29 -14.18
N TYR A 100 7.97 20.79 -14.45
CA TYR A 100 7.59 21.16 -15.81
C TYR A 100 8.34 22.41 -16.25
N PRO A 101 8.92 22.42 -17.46
CA PRO A 101 9.57 23.61 -17.99
C PRO A 101 8.55 24.74 -18.13
N LEU A 102 8.98 25.96 -17.78
CA LEU A 102 8.16 27.17 -17.89
C LEU A 102 8.03 27.65 -19.34
N ASP A 103 9.04 27.36 -20.16
CA ASP A 103 9.11 27.71 -21.57
C ASP A 103 9.32 26.43 -22.40
N PRO A 104 8.48 26.14 -23.40
CA PRO A 104 8.65 25.01 -24.31
C PRO A 104 9.98 25.02 -25.09
N LEU A 105 10.70 26.14 -25.10
CA LEU A 105 12.01 26.27 -25.73
C LEU A 105 13.20 25.88 -24.83
N TYR A 106 12.96 25.52 -23.55
CA TYR A 106 14.01 25.18 -22.58
C TYR A 106 13.91 23.72 -22.13
N ASP A 107 15.03 23.01 -22.20
CA ASP A 107 15.16 21.62 -21.74
C ASP A 107 15.12 21.55 -20.20
N ALA A 108 14.35 20.61 -19.65
CA ALA A 108 14.26 20.45 -18.20
C ALA A 108 15.60 19.95 -17.62
N ASP A 109 16.17 20.71 -16.69
CA ASP A 109 17.42 20.34 -16.00
C ASP A 109 17.09 19.51 -14.75
N CYS A 110 17.20 18.18 -14.89
CA CYS A 110 16.95 17.26 -13.80
C CYS A 110 18.23 16.92 -13.03
N PRO A 111 18.20 16.90 -11.69
CA PRO A 111 19.38 16.55 -10.91
C PRO A 111 19.79 15.10 -11.16
N GLU A 112 21.09 14.84 -11.21
CA GLU A 112 21.68 13.51 -11.45
C GLU A 112 21.58 12.54 -10.25
N VAL A 113 20.69 12.82 -9.30
CA VAL A 113 20.45 12.01 -8.10
C VAL A 113 19.66 10.76 -8.46
N THR A 114 20.09 9.60 -7.92
CA THR A 114 19.41 8.32 -8.14
C THR A 114 18.39 8.07 -7.03
N ALA A 115 17.12 8.20 -7.37
CA ALA A 115 15.97 8.00 -6.48
C ALA A 115 14.81 7.39 -7.28
N TYR A 116 14.98 6.14 -7.72
CA TYR A 116 14.14 5.53 -8.75
C TYR A 116 12.64 5.66 -8.51
N VAL A 117 11.88 5.82 -9.60
CA VAL A 117 10.41 5.74 -9.60
C VAL A 117 9.92 4.91 -10.79
N CYS A 118 8.77 4.26 -10.63
CA CYS A 118 8.14 3.45 -11.67
C CYS A 118 6.95 4.20 -12.29
N GLY A 119 6.92 4.25 -13.63
CA GLY A 119 5.83 4.81 -14.41
C GLY A 119 4.79 3.76 -14.83
N THR A 120 3.60 4.22 -15.22
CA THR A 120 2.53 3.36 -15.79
C THR A 120 2.90 2.74 -17.13
N ASN A 121 3.90 3.28 -17.81
CA ASN A 121 4.50 2.73 -19.02
C ASN A 121 5.48 1.57 -18.75
N GLY A 122 5.65 1.16 -17.49
CA GLY A 122 6.59 0.10 -17.10
C GLY A 122 8.05 0.54 -17.08
N LEU A 123 8.35 1.82 -17.33
CA LEU A 123 9.71 2.34 -17.30
C LEU A 123 10.13 2.75 -15.89
N THR A 124 11.38 2.44 -15.56
CA THR A 124 12.04 2.91 -14.36
C THR A 124 12.76 4.22 -14.66
N TYR A 125 12.30 5.29 -14.01
CA TYR A 125 12.91 6.61 -14.09
C TYR A 125 13.95 6.78 -13.00
N LYS A 126 15.06 7.46 -13.32
CA LYS A 126 16.17 7.67 -12.37
C LYS A 126 15.73 8.42 -11.12
N ASN A 127 14.83 9.39 -11.26
CA ASN A 127 14.17 10.09 -10.17
C ASN A 127 12.82 10.67 -10.62
N GLU A 128 12.13 11.34 -9.69
CA GLU A 128 10.81 11.93 -9.94
C GLU A 128 10.83 13.05 -10.99
N CYS A 129 11.92 13.80 -11.13
CA CYS A 129 12.03 14.85 -12.14
C CYS A 129 11.90 14.25 -13.54
N PHE A 130 12.70 13.21 -13.85
CA PHE A 130 12.66 12.54 -15.14
C PHE A 130 11.27 11.96 -15.47
N LEU A 131 10.58 11.35 -14.50
CA LEU A 131 9.20 10.87 -14.72
C LEU A 131 8.25 12.02 -15.04
N CYS A 132 8.37 13.14 -14.33
CA CYS A 132 7.48 14.28 -14.52
C CYS A 132 7.75 15.00 -15.84
N VAL A 133 9.01 15.11 -16.27
CA VAL A 133 9.36 15.68 -17.58
C VAL A 133 8.78 14.84 -18.71
N ASP A 134 8.95 13.52 -18.68
CA ASP A 134 8.31 12.61 -19.65
C ASP A 134 6.79 12.74 -19.65
N GLN A 135 6.17 12.83 -18.47
CA GLN A 135 4.72 13.03 -18.35
C GLN A 135 4.27 14.36 -18.98
N TRP A 136 5.11 15.39 -18.97
CA TRP A 136 4.84 16.67 -19.61
C TRP A 136 5.02 16.59 -21.14
N GLU A 137 6.10 15.97 -21.60
CA GLU A 137 6.47 15.87 -23.01
C GLU A 137 5.56 14.90 -23.79
N PHE A 138 5.38 13.68 -23.28
CA PHE A 138 4.62 12.62 -23.95
C PHE A 138 3.16 12.54 -23.47
N GLY A 139 2.83 13.20 -22.37
CA GLY A 139 1.46 13.43 -21.92
C GLY A 139 1.02 12.62 -20.69
N PRO A 140 -0.22 12.86 -20.22
CA PRO A 140 -0.67 12.50 -18.87
C PRO A 140 -0.95 11.01 -18.68
N HIS A 141 -0.72 10.17 -19.69
CA HIS A 141 -0.89 8.72 -19.60
C HIS A 141 0.30 8.04 -18.91
N ILE A 142 1.48 8.68 -18.91
CA ILE A 142 2.62 8.32 -18.07
C ILE A 142 2.32 8.87 -16.67
N LYS A 143 2.11 8.01 -15.69
CA LYS A 143 1.78 8.38 -14.31
C LYS A 143 2.67 7.62 -13.35
N PHE A 144 2.91 8.22 -12.20
CA PHE A 144 3.58 7.54 -11.09
C PHE A 144 2.81 6.32 -10.59
N VAL A 145 3.50 5.18 -10.48
CA VAL A 145 3.00 3.93 -9.89
C VAL A 145 3.53 3.75 -8.46
N LYS A 146 4.86 3.74 -8.30
CA LYS A 146 5.54 3.53 -7.01
C LYS A 146 6.93 4.16 -6.99
N TYR A 147 7.45 4.50 -5.82
CA TYR A 147 8.89 4.72 -5.63
C TYR A 147 9.63 3.37 -5.73
N GLY A 148 10.84 3.41 -6.26
CA GLY A 148 11.63 2.24 -6.64
C GLY A 148 11.53 1.91 -8.13
N LYS A 149 12.22 0.85 -8.53
CA LYS A 149 12.20 0.34 -9.90
C LYS A 149 10.85 -0.31 -10.21
N CYS A 150 10.50 -0.36 -11.50
CA CYS A 150 9.46 -1.29 -11.96
C CYS A 150 9.92 -2.74 -11.78
N ASP A 151 8.94 -3.65 -11.81
CA ASP A 151 9.17 -5.09 -11.65
C ASP A 151 9.57 -5.74 -12.98
#